data_AF-A0A3B0TNY9-F1
#
_entry.id   AF-A0A3B0TNY9-F1
#
_cell.length_a   1.000
_cell.length_b   1.000
_cell.length_c   1.000
_cell.angle_alpha   90.00
_cell.angle_beta   90.00
_cell.angle_gamma   90.00
#
_symmetry.space_group_name_H-M   'P 1'
#
loop_
_entity.id
_entity.type
_entity.pdbx_description
1 polymer ?
#
loop_
_entity_poly.entity_id
_entity_poly.type
_entity_poly.pdbx_seq_one_letter_code
_entity_poly.pdbx_strand_id
1 'polypeptide(L)'
;MARALRAVLDPGRLTIVVNVGDDTERYGIRVSPDPDTVLYTLAGLEGPAGWGRRDDTTMVMDQLRAFGIDTSFTLGDADLAMCLTRTMMLAEGVPLSSITANLARHLGVTDVEILPGTDDLLRTFIQISDGRWLEFQEYFVERRHTDEVQAVAYHGSVEAVPAPGVIEAIASADTLVIAPSNPPLSIWPILAVEGVTDAVREHANTVAVSPLFGGAPLKGPADAVMRGVGLS
;
A
#
# COMPACT_ATOMS: atom_id res chain seq x y z
N MET A 1 5.63 -1.56 12.29
CA MET A 1 7.07 -1.88 12.17
C MET A 1 7.91 -0.66 11.82
N ALA A 2 7.61 0.05 10.72
CA ALA A 2 8.37 1.23 10.26
C ALA A 2 8.71 2.26 11.37
N ARG A 3 7.72 2.68 12.17
CA ARG A 3 7.92 3.57 13.33
C ARG A 3 8.96 3.06 14.33
N ALA A 4 8.93 1.75 14.63
CA ALA A 4 9.85 1.15 15.58
C ALA A 4 11.28 1.10 15.02
N LEU A 5 11.43 0.74 13.74
CA LEU A 5 12.74 0.75 13.06
C LEU A 5 13.32 2.17 12.99
N ARG A 6 12.51 3.17 12.59
CA ARG A 6 12.94 4.57 12.56
C ARG A 6 13.41 5.08 13.93
N ALA A 7 12.82 4.59 15.02
CA ALA A 7 13.18 5.02 16.37
C ALA A 7 14.51 4.44 16.89
N VAL A 8 15.02 3.36 16.26
CA VAL A 8 16.24 2.67 16.72
C VAL A 8 17.39 2.75 15.72
N LEU A 9 17.13 3.15 14.48
CA LEU A 9 18.14 3.35 13.44
C LEU A 9 18.54 4.82 13.36
N ASP A 10 19.79 5.08 12.95
CA ASP A 10 20.22 6.45 12.66
C ASP A 10 19.44 7.03 11.47
N PRO A 11 19.22 8.37 11.44
CA PRO A 11 18.58 9.03 10.31
C PRO A 11 19.21 8.66 8.96
N GLY A 12 18.38 8.37 7.95
CA GLY A 12 18.82 7.99 6.61
C GLY A 12 19.23 6.52 6.45
N ARG A 13 19.07 5.70 7.49
CA ARG A 13 19.40 4.25 7.46
C ARG A 13 18.18 3.35 7.26
N LEU A 14 17.02 3.92 6.96
CA LEU A 14 15.78 3.18 6.71
C LEU A 14 15.20 3.56 5.34
N THR A 15 15.11 2.56 4.46
CA THR A 15 14.34 2.63 3.23
C THR A 15 13.17 1.65 3.33
N ILE A 16 11.99 2.08 2.89
CA ILE A 16 10.75 1.29 2.92
C ILE A 16 10.25 1.14 1.49
N VAL A 17 10.25 -0.10 0.99
CA VAL A 17 9.57 -0.45 -0.28
C VAL A 17 8.11 -0.76 0.03
N VAL A 18 7.19 0.01 -0.55
CA VAL A 18 5.77 0.00 -0.19
C VAL A 18 4.93 -0.59 -1.32
N ASN A 19 3.92 -1.35 -0.93
CA ASN A 19 2.91 -1.92 -1.81
C ASN A 19 2.16 -0.82 -2.58
N VAL A 20 1.87 -1.09 -3.86
CA VAL A 20 1.00 -0.26 -4.71
C VAL A 20 -0.15 -1.06 -5.32
N GLY A 21 -0.30 -2.35 -4.98
CA GLY A 21 -1.40 -3.17 -5.48
C GLY A 21 -2.78 -2.71 -5.02
N ASP A 22 -2.83 -1.97 -3.91
CA ASP A 22 -4.04 -1.41 -3.32
C ASP A 22 -4.35 0.00 -3.82
N ASP A 23 -3.44 0.59 -4.61
CA ASP A 23 -3.68 1.86 -5.27
C ASP A 23 -4.96 1.74 -6.11
N THR A 24 -5.71 2.82 -6.21
CA THR A 24 -7.00 2.79 -6.90
C THR A 24 -7.35 4.15 -7.50
N GLU A 25 -8.46 4.21 -8.22
CA GLU A 25 -9.12 5.44 -8.59
C GLU A 25 -10.48 5.51 -7.90
N ARG A 26 -10.73 6.60 -7.17
CA ARG A 26 -12.01 6.90 -6.54
C ARG A 26 -12.35 8.36 -6.76
N TYR A 27 -13.59 8.64 -7.16
CA TYR A 27 -14.05 9.99 -7.47
C TYR A 27 -13.26 10.68 -8.60
N GLY A 28 -12.64 9.91 -9.50
CA GLY A 28 -11.74 10.43 -10.54
C GLY A 28 -10.35 10.85 -10.02
N ILE A 29 -9.96 10.38 -8.84
CA ILE A 29 -8.74 10.78 -8.13
C ILE A 29 -7.93 9.52 -7.80
N ARG A 30 -6.61 9.62 -7.93
CA ARG A 30 -5.62 8.59 -7.63
C ARG A 30 -5.37 8.50 -6.13
N VAL A 31 -5.69 7.34 -5.56
CA VAL A 31 -5.51 7.03 -4.14
C VAL A 31 -4.43 5.96 -4.01
N SER A 32 -3.50 6.13 -3.06
CA SER A 32 -2.41 5.19 -2.80
C SER A 32 -2.39 4.81 -1.31
N PRO A 33 -3.27 3.90 -0.86
CA PRO A 33 -3.55 3.69 0.56
C PRO A 33 -2.33 3.31 1.40
N ASP A 34 -1.48 2.41 0.89
CA ASP A 34 -0.31 1.92 1.61
C ASP A 34 0.82 2.96 1.69
N PRO A 35 1.22 3.62 0.58
CA PRO A 35 2.14 4.76 0.64
C PRO A 35 1.65 5.86 1.59
N ASP A 36 0.36 6.22 1.52
CA ASP A 36 -0.23 7.27 2.35
C ASP A 36 -0.26 6.87 3.83
N THR A 37 -0.59 5.61 4.13
CA THR A 37 -0.55 5.10 5.51
C THR A 37 0.86 5.13 6.10
N VAL A 38 1.89 4.76 5.31
CA VAL A 38 3.29 4.85 5.75
C VAL A 38 3.68 6.32 6.01
N LEU A 39 3.33 7.22 5.09
CA LEU A 39 3.58 8.65 5.21
C LEU A 39 2.93 9.24 6.47
N TYR A 40 1.62 9.01 6.67
CA TYR A 40 0.90 9.48 7.85
C TYR A 40 1.47 8.89 9.14
N THR A 41 1.78 7.60 9.15
CA THR A 41 2.35 6.94 10.32
C THR A 41 3.71 7.52 10.70
N LEU A 42 4.57 7.82 9.73
CA LEU A 42 5.89 8.40 10.00
C LEU A 42 5.80 9.89 10.33
N ALA A 43 4.83 10.62 9.77
CA ALA A 43 4.56 12.01 10.13
C ALA A 43 3.84 12.16 11.49
N GLY A 44 3.38 11.05 12.09
CA GLY A 44 2.60 11.06 13.32
C GLY A 44 1.18 11.60 13.12
N LEU A 45 0.63 11.46 11.90
CA LEU A 45 -0.66 11.96 11.45
C LEU A 45 -1.68 10.84 11.23
N GLU A 46 -1.36 9.59 11.57
CA GLU A 46 -2.25 8.45 11.31
C GLU A 46 -3.58 8.55 12.07
N GLY A 47 -4.66 8.24 11.37
CA GLY A 47 -5.99 8.13 11.94
C GLY A 47 -6.14 6.96 12.93
N PRO A 48 -7.18 6.99 13.78
CA PRO A 48 -7.38 5.98 14.83
C PRO A 48 -7.66 4.56 14.29
N ALA A 49 -8.14 4.44 13.05
CA ALA A 49 -8.38 3.16 12.40
C ALA A 49 -7.09 2.49 11.88
N GLY A 50 -5.96 3.19 11.90
CA GLY A 50 -4.68 2.75 11.33
C GLY A 50 -4.50 3.09 9.86
N TRP A 51 -5.46 3.80 9.25
CA TRP A 51 -5.42 4.39 7.92
C TRP A 51 -6.12 5.76 7.97
N GLY A 52 -5.94 6.54 6.89
CA GLY A 52 -6.41 7.93 6.82
C GLY A 52 -5.67 8.85 7.79
N ARG A 53 -6.09 10.11 7.82
CA ARG A 53 -5.44 11.17 8.58
C ARG A 53 -6.21 11.50 9.87
N ARG A 54 -5.47 11.72 10.97
CA ARG A 54 -6.03 12.16 12.25
C ARG A 54 -6.56 13.59 12.13
N ASP A 55 -7.67 13.84 12.82
CA ASP A 55 -8.34 15.14 12.90
C ASP A 55 -8.77 15.68 11.52
N ASP A 56 -8.98 14.79 10.55
CA ASP A 56 -9.49 15.14 9.23
C ASP A 56 -11.02 15.35 9.26
N THR A 57 -11.52 16.20 8.38
CA THR A 57 -12.95 16.46 8.19
C THR A 57 -13.47 15.75 6.95
N THR A 58 -14.79 15.61 6.79
CA THR A 58 -15.40 14.88 5.67
C THR A 58 -16.39 15.73 4.88
N MET A 59 -16.17 17.06 4.84
CA MET A 59 -17.12 18.00 4.25
C MET A 59 -17.35 17.70 2.77
N VAL A 60 -16.29 17.39 2.02
CA VAL A 60 -16.42 17.06 0.59
C VAL A 60 -17.23 15.78 0.41
N MET A 61 -16.98 14.74 1.21
CA MET A 61 -17.75 13.50 1.14
C MET A 61 -19.23 13.73 1.48
N ASP A 62 -19.52 14.60 2.45
CA ASP A 62 -20.90 14.94 2.79
C ASP A 62 -21.63 15.65 1.65
N GLN A 63 -20.95 16.55 0.93
CA GLN A 63 -21.50 17.19 -0.27
C GLN A 63 -21.69 16.21 -1.43
N LEU A 64 -20.70 15.33 -1.69
CA LEU A 64 -20.81 14.31 -2.73
C LEU A 64 -22.01 13.39 -2.46
N ARG A 65 -22.21 12.98 -1.20
CA ARG A 65 -23.38 12.19 -0.78
C ARG A 65 -24.69 12.95 -1.04
N ALA A 66 -24.74 14.24 -0.75
CA ALA A 66 -25.91 15.08 -1.02
C ALA A 66 -26.23 15.17 -2.53
N PHE A 67 -25.24 15.00 -3.41
CA PHE A 67 -25.41 14.92 -4.86
C PHE A 67 -25.74 13.51 -5.37
N GLY A 68 -25.89 12.52 -4.48
CA GLY A 68 -26.24 11.15 -4.84
C GLY A 68 -25.05 10.27 -5.24
N ILE A 69 -23.81 10.71 -4.97
CA ILE A 69 -22.61 9.91 -5.20
C ILE A 69 -22.38 8.96 -4.00
N ASP A 70 -22.02 7.71 -4.27
CA ASP A 70 -21.67 6.76 -3.21
C ASP A 70 -20.34 7.14 -2.55
N THR A 71 -20.39 7.37 -1.23
CA THR A 71 -19.25 7.77 -0.39
C THR A 71 -18.85 6.69 0.61
N SER A 72 -19.20 5.44 0.33
CA SER A 72 -18.76 4.25 1.06
C SER A 72 -17.23 4.18 1.19
N PHE A 73 -16.50 4.62 0.17
CA PHE A 73 -15.07 4.91 0.24
C PHE A 73 -14.83 6.34 0.75
N THR A 74 -14.76 6.51 2.08
CA THR A 74 -14.61 7.84 2.67
C THR A 74 -13.16 8.33 2.62
N LEU A 75 -12.94 9.49 1.98
CA LEU A 75 -11.69 10.26 2.05
C LEU A 75 -11.92 11.50 2.92
N GLY A 76 -11.00 11.77 3.85
CA GLY A 76 -11.00 13.03 4.58
C GLY A 76 -10.59 14.21 3.68
N ASP A 77 -10.89 15.44 4.06
CA ASP A 77 -10.68 16.64 3.24
C ASP A 77 -9.17 16.91 3.02
N ALA A 78 -8.33 16.70 4.04
CA ALA A 78 -6.88 16.82 3.92
C ALA A 78 -6.25 15.62 3.18
N ASP A 79 -6.79 14.41 3.39
CA ASP A 79 -6.39 13.22 2.64
C ASP A 79 -6.73 13.34 1.14
N LEU A 80 -7.90 13.89 0.83
CA LEU A 80 -8.34 14.23 -0.52
C LEU A 80 -7.38 15.23 -1.18
N ALA A 81 -6.89 16.24 -0.45
CA ALA A 81 -5.93 17.20 -0.99
C ALA A 81 -4.61 16.52 -1.39
N MET A 82 -4.14 15.52 -0.63
CA MET A 82 -2.98 14.73 -0.99
C MET A 82 -3.23 13.90 -2.25
N CYS A 83 -4.38 13.22 -2.32
CA CYS A 83 -4.78 12.42 -3.48
C CYS A 83 -4.95 13.27 -4.75
N LEU A 84 -5.51 14.48 -4.64
CA LEU A 84 -5.62 15.45 -5.73
C LEU A 84 -4.26 15.90 -6.22
N THR A 85 -3.34 16.23 -5.30
CA THR A 85 -1.97 16.62 -5.65
C THR A 85 -1.27 15.52 -6.44
N ARG A 86 -1.34 14.27 -5.95
CA ARG A 86 -0.84 13.10 -6.67
C ARG A 86 -1.46 12.97 -8.06
N THR A 87 -2.78 13.10 -8.16
CA THR A 87 -3.51 12.98 -9.43
C THR A 87 -3.03 13.99 -10.45
N MET A 88 -2.88 15.26 -10.05
CA MET A 88 -2.38 16.32 -10.92
C MET A 88 -0.95 16.05 -11.38
N MET A 89 -0.06 15.65 -10.47
CA MET A 89 1.34 15.37 -10.81
C MET A 89 1.49 14.14 -11.71
N LEU A 90 0.71 13.08 -11.48
CA LEU A 90 0.68 11.92 -12.38
C LEU A 90 0.20 12.31 -13.79
N ALA A 91 -0.80 13.19 -13.88
CA ALA A 91 -1.29 13.70 -15.17
C ALA A 91 -0.23 14.52 -15.92
N GLU A 92 0.71 15.13 -15.21
CA GLU A 92 1.89 15.82 -15.75
C GLU A 92 3.05 14.87 -16.08
N GLY A 93 2.88 13.56 -15.86
CA GLY A 93 3.91 12.55 -16.12
C GLY A 93 4.99 12.44 -15.03
N VAL A 94 4.77 13.02 -13.85
CA VAL A 94 5.68 12.84 -12.72
C VAL A 94 5.50 11.43 -12.15
N PRO A 95 6.58 10.64 -11.98
CA PRO A 95 6.47 9.27 -11.46
C PRO A 95 6.05 9.23 -9.98
N LEU A 96 5.37 8.14 -9.59
CA LEU A 96 4.80 7.96 -8.25
C LEU A 96 5.88 8.03 -7.15
N SER A 97 7.08 7.53 -7.41
CA SER A 97 8.26 7.59 -6.57
C SER A 97 8.65 9.03 -6.25
N SER A 98 8.70 9.90 -7.26
CA SER A 98 8.99 11.32 -7.09
C SER A 98 7.87 12.05 -6.34
N ILE A 99 6.61 11.71 -6.60
CA ILE A 99 5.46 12.26 -5.88
C ILE A 99 5.53 11.85 -4.40
N THR A 100 5.78 10.58 -4.11
CA THR A 100 5.88 10.03 -2.75
C THR A 100 7.00 10.70 -1.98
N ALA A 101 8.18 10.87 -2.59
CA ALA A 101 9.30 11.60 -1.99
C ALA A 101 8.97 13.09 -1.73
N ASN A 102 8.21 13.72 -2.62
CA ASN A 102 7.77 15.10 -2.44
C ASN A 102 6.78 15.24 -1.27
N LEU A 103 5.80 14.34 -1.19
CA LEU A 103 4.83 14.29 -0.09
C LEU A 103 5.52 13.99 1.26
N ALA A 104 6.47 13.05 1.29
CA ALA A 104 7.27 12.76 2.47
C ALA A 104 7.96 14.01 3.04
N ARG A 105 8.65 14.78 2.18
CA ARG A 105 9.30 16.04 2.58
C ARG A 105 8.30 17.07 3.10
N HIS A 106 7.15 17.23 2.46
CA HIS A 106 6.10 18.16 2.91
C HIS A 106 5.53 17.80 4.28
N LEU A 107 5.48 16.52 4.61
CA LEU A 107 5.03 16.03 5.91
C LEU A 107 6.15 15.98 6.96
N GLY A 108 7.37 16.41 6.62
CA GLY A 108 8.52 16.40 7.53
C GLY A 108 9.17 15.02 7.72
N VAL A 109 8.91 14.07 6.83
CA VAL A 109 9.59 12.76 6.79
C VAL A 109 10.76 12.87 5.81
N THR A 110 11.92 13.24 6.34
CA THR A 110 13.14 13.50 5.54
C THR A 110 14.31 12.55 5.86
N ASP A 111 14.16 11.75 6.91
CA ASP A 111 15.15 10.82 7.45
C ASP A 111 14.85 9.35 7.10
N VAL A 112 13.78 9.09 6.36
CA VAL A 112 13.36 7.78 5.86
C VAL A 112 13.06 7.91 4.38
N GLU A 113 13.57 6.98 3.58
CA GLU A 113 13.23 6.88 2.17
C GLU A 113 12.02 5.95 1.99
N ILE A 114 11.03 6.40 1.23
CA ILE A 114 9.79 5.66 0.99
C ILE A 114 9.64 5.50 -0.52
N LEU A 115 9.76 4.28 -0.99
CA LEU A 115 9.75 3.92 -2.40
C LEU A 115 8.52 3.06 -2.69
N PRO A 116 7.64 3.46 -3.62
CA PRO A 116 6.67 2.54 -4.20
C PRO A 116 7.39 1.32 -4.80
N GLY A 117 6.81 0.12 -4.75
CA GLY A 117 7.43 -1.07 -5.36
C GLY A 117 7.64 -0.93 -6.87
N THR A 118 6.75 -0.19 -7.53
CA THR A 118 6.82 0.19 -8.95
C THR A 118 6.16 1.57 -9.14
N ASP A 119 6.58 2.29 -10.18
CA ASP A 119 5.89 3.49 -10.67
C ASP A 119 4.76 3.14 -11.67
N ASP A 120 4.72 1.91 -12.14
CA ASP A 120 3.74 1.41 -13.09
C ASP A 120 2.39 1.09 -12.42
N LEU A 121 1.35 0.98 -13.25
CA LEU A 121 0.04 0.59 -12.77
C LEU A 121 0.04 -0.89 -12.38
N LEU A 122 -0.07 -1.16 -11.09
CA LEU A 122 -0.26 -2.49 -10.54
C LEU A 122 -1.52 -2.51 -9.67
N ARG A 123 -2.36 -3.54 -9.82
CA ARG A 123 -3.64 -3.65 -9.10
C ARG A 123 -3.88 -5.07 -8.62
N THR A 124 -4.24 -5.21 -7.35
CA THR A 124 -4.66 -6.48 -6.76
C THR A 124 -6.11 -6.79 -7.14
N PHE A 125 -6.34 -7.98 -7.66
CA PHE A 125 -7.65 -8.52 -7.99
C PHE A 125 -7.94 -9.79 -7.20
N ILE A 126 -9.18 -9.93 -6.74
CA ILE A 126 -9.66 -11.07 -5.94
C ILE A 126 -10.66 -11.85 -6.78
N GLN A 127 -10.42 -13.15 -6.97
CA GLN A 127 -11.42 -14.05 -7.52
C GLN A 127 -12.31 -14.57 -6.39
N ILE A 128 -13.61 -14.34 -6.52
CA ILE A 128 -14.61 -14.82 -5.55
C ILE A 128 -15.20 -16.16 -5.99
N SER A 129 -15.93 -16.83 -5.08
CA SER A 129 -16.46 -18.19 -5.26
C SER A 129 -17.30 -18.44 -6.51
N ASP A 130 -17.92 -17.40 -7.09
CA ASP A 130 -18.68 -17.49 -8.33
C ASP A 130 -17.84 -17.31 -9.61
N GLY A 131 -16.52 -17.22 -9.46
CA GLY A 131 -15.53 -17.11 -10.53
C GLY A 131 -15.26 -15.68 -11.02
N ARG A 132 -16.01 -14.67 -10.56
CA ARG A 132 -15.77 -13.26 -10.93
C ARG A 132 -14.50 -12.72 -10.30
N TRP A 133 -13.83 -11.83 -11.02
CA TRP A 133 -12.68 -11.06 -10.55
C TRP A 133 -13.12 -9.66 -10.16
N LEU A 134 -12.76 -9.24 -8.94
CA LEU A 134 -13.07 -7.93 -8.38
C LEU A 134 -11.79 -7.17 -8.10
N GLU A 135 -11.81 -5.85 -8.28
CA GLU A 135 -10.75 -4.98 -7.76
C GLU A 135 -10.70 -5.12 -6.23
N PHE A 136 -9.51 -5.11 -5.63
CA PHE A 136 -9.36 -5.30 -4.19
C PHE A 136 -10.22 -4.34 -3.36
N GLN A 137 -10.30 -3.06 -3.74
CA GLN A 137 -11.10 -2.08 -2.99
C GLN A 137 -12.61 -2.34 -3.09
N GLU A 138 -13.11 -2.85 -4.22
CA GLU A 138 -14.50 -3.29 -4.36
C GLU A 138 -14.78 -4.47 -3.41
N TYR A 139 -13.92 -5.49 -3.43
CA TYR A 139 -14.03 -6.64 -2.52
C TYR A 139 -13.98 -6.20 -1.06
N PHE A 140 -13.02 -5.35 -0.70
CA PHE A 140 -12.69 -5.03 0.68
C PHE A 140 -13.69 -4.04 1.33
N VAL A 141 -14.03 -2.97 0.62
CA VAL A 141 -14.83 -1.85 1.13
C VAL A 141 -16.31 -2.04 0.79
N GLU A 142 -16.62 -2.11 -0.50
CA GLU A 142 -18.01 -2.10 -0.99
C GLU A 142 -18.73 -3.39 -0.61
N ARG A 143 -18.05 -4.53 -0.80
CA ARG A 143 -18.58 -5.86 -0.47
C ARG A 143 -18.20 -6.34 0.93
N ARG A 144 -17.51 -5.49 1.70
CA ARG A 144 -17.11 -5.76 3.10
C ARG A 144 -16.43 -7.11 3.27
N HIS A 145 -15.65 -7.54 2.28
CA HIS A 145 -14.84 -8.76 2.28
C HIS A 145 -15.59 -10.03 2.74
N THR A 146 -16.91 -10.10 2.49
CA THR A 146 -17.72 -11.25 2.92
C THR A 146 -17.71 -12.41 1.94
N ASP A 147 -17.30 -12.17 0.70
CA ASP A 147 -17.22 -13.23 -0.31
C ASP A 147 -16.07 -14.19 -0.03
N GLU A 148 -16.30 -15.46 -0.33
CA GLU A 148 -15.28 -16.49 -0.26
C GLU A 148 -14.27 -16.30 -1.41
N VAL A 149 -12.98 -16.34 -1.07
CA VAL A 149 -11.87 -16.08 -1.98
C VAL A 149 -11.35 -17.40 -2.56
N GLN A 150 -11.19 -17.44 -3.88
CA GLN A 150 -10.62 -18.58 -4.61
C GLN A 150 -9.20 -18.32 -5.11
N ALA A 151 -8.89 -17.09 -5.51
CA ALA A 151 -7.58 -16.74 -6.04
C ALA A 151 -7.30 -15.24 -5.89
N VAL A 152 -6.02 -14.88 -6.02
CA VAL A 152 -5.54 -13.49 -6.06
C VAL A 152 -4.66 -13.33 -7.29
N ALA A 153 -4.77 -12.21 -7.98
CA ALA A 153 -3.96 -11.85 -9.14
C ALA A 153 -3.49 -10.40 -9.05
N TYR A 154 -2.33 -10.10 -9.65
CA TYR A 154 -1.75 -8.76 -9.69
C TYR A 154 -1.71 -8.28 -11.13
N HIS A 155 -2.71 -7.52 -11.53
CA HIS A 155 -2.82 -7.03 -12.91
C HIS A 155 -1.79 -5.94 -13.14
N GLY A 156 -1.08 -6.01 -14.28
CA GLY A 156 0.02 -5.11 -14.64
C GLY A 156 1.39 -5.54 -14.13
N SER A 157 1.49 -6.61 -13.32
CA SER A 157 2.76 -7.00 -12.72
C SER A 157 3.77 -7.57 -13.73
N VAL A 158 3.31 -8.09 -14.87
CA VAL A 158 4.17 -8.65 -15.92
C VAL A 158 4.91 -7.53 -16.67
N GLU A 159 4.26 -6.38 -16.85
CA GLU A 159 4.83 -5.22 -17.51
C GLU A 159 5.56 -4.27 -16.55
N ALA A 160 5.23 -4.33 -15.26
CA ALA A 160 5.78 -3.44 -14.25
C ALA A 160 7.28 -3.66 -14.02
N VAL A 161 8.01 -2.56 -13.86
CA VAL A 161 9.42 -2.56 -13.45
C VAL A 161 9.58 -2.00 -12.04
N PRO A 162 10.64 -2.38 -11.29
CA PRO A 162 10.91 -1.79 -9.98
C PRO A 162 11.03 -0.26 -10.09
N ALA A 163 10.45 0.48 -9.12
CA ALA A 163 10.61 1.93 -9.10
C ALA A 163 12.09 2.33 -8.90
N PRO A 164 12.50 3.53 -9.35
CA PRO A 164 13.86 4.01 -9.14
C PRO A 164 14.28 3.92 -7.66
N GLY A 165 15.46 3.35 -7.41
CA GLY A 165 16.01 3.18 -6.06
C GLY A 165 15.62 1.87 -5.36
N VAL A 166 14.60 1.14 -5.83
CA VAL A 166 14.13 -0.09 -5.15
C VAL A 166 15.21 -1.18 -5.16
N ILE A 167 15.81 -1.44 -6.32
CA ILE A 167 16.83 -2.50 -6.46
C ILE A 167 18.11 -2.12 -5.72
N GLU A 168 18.53 -0.85 -5.83
CA GLU A 168 19.69 -0.33 -5.13
C GLU A 168 19.51 -0.41 -3.61
N ALA A 169 18.33 -0.05 -3.10
CA ALA A 169 18.01 -0.12 -1.68
C ALA A 169 18.02 -1.57 -1.18
N ILE A 170 17.46 -2.52 -1.94
CA ILE A 170 17.50 -3.95 -1.57
C ILE A 170 18.95 -4.46 -1.57
N ALA A 171 19.71 -4.22 -2.64
CA ALA A 171 21.05 -4.76 -2.79
C ALA A 171 22.07 -4.18 -1.78
N SER A 172 21.88 -2.91 -1.37
CA SER A 172 22.81 -2.22 -0.46
C SER A 172 22.42 -2.35 1.03
N ALA A 173 21.26 -2.92 1.34
CA ALA A 173 20.82 -3.07 2.71
C ALA A 173 21.73 -4.03 3.49
N ASP A 174 22.11 -3.65 4.72
CA ASP A 174 22.78 -4.59 5.63
C ASP A 174 21.85 -5.74 6.03
N THR A 175 20.53 -5.49 6.04
CA THR A 175 19.48 -6.47 6.36
C THR A 175 18.20 -6.10 5.61
N LEU A 176 17.64 -7.06 4.87
CA LEU A 176 16.33 -6.93 4.27
C LEU A 176 15.28 -7.50 5.23
N VAL A 177 14.26 -6.72 5.58
CA VAL A 177 13.18 -7.16 6.47
C VAL A 177 11.85 -7.21 5.73
N ILE A 178 11.27 -8.41 5.60
CA ILE A 178 9.88 -8.57 5.15
C ILE A 178 8.96 -8.34 6.35
N ALA A 179 8.17 -7.27 6.26
CA ALA A 179 7.27 -6.84 7.31
C ALA A 179 6.20 -7.89 7.65
N PRO A 180 5.65 -7.87 8.88
CA PRO A 180 4.52 -8.73 9.28
C PRO A 180 3.19 -8.22 8.71
N SER A 181 3.14 -8.04 7.40
CA SER A 181 1.96 -7.64 6.64
C SER A 181 1.29 -8.85 6.00
N ASN A 182 0.08 -8.68 5.49
CA ASN A 182 -0.63 -9.75 4.77
C ASN A 182 0.20 -10.20 3.55
N PRO A 183 0.58 -11.49 3.41
CA PRO A 183 1.40 -11.89 2.31
C PRO A 183 0.69 -11.69 0.95
N PRO A 184 -0.50 -12.26 0.68
CA PRO A 184 -1.21 -12.03 -0.58
C PRO A 184 -1.58 -10.58 -0.92
N LEU A 185 -1.88 -9.74 0.08
CA LEU A 185 -2.43 -8.40 -0.16
C LEU A 185 -1.39 -7.29 -0.05
N SER A 186 -0.29 -7.51 0.65
CA SER A 186 0.68 -6.44 0.95
C SER A 186 2.10 -6.78 0.52
N ILE A 187 2.55 -8.03 0.65
CA ILE A 187 3.93 -8.42 0.29
C ILE A 187 4.00 -8.93 -1.14
N TRP A 188 3.09 -9.81 -1.52
CA TRP A 188 3.08 -10.44 -2.84
C TRP A 188 2.87 -9.47 -3.99
N PRO A 189 2.09 -8.38 -3.91
CA PRO A 189 2.03 -7.42 -5.01
C PRO A 189 3.39 -6.75 -5.27
N ILE A 190 4.20 -6.51 -4.22
CA ILE A 190 5.57 -6.01 -4.37
C ILE A 190 6.44 -7.06 -5.06
N LEU A 191 6.34 -8.32 -4.62
CA LEU A 191 7.08 -9.44 -5.20
C LEU A 191 6.56 -9.85 -6.60
N ALA A 192 5.36 -9.43 -7.00
CA ALA A 192 4.83 -9.71 -8.32
C ALA A 192 5.61 -8.98 -9.42
N VAL A 193 6.35 -7.93 -9.07
CA VAL A 193 7.32 -7.24 -9.93
C VAL A 193 8.60 -8.08 -9.99
N GLU A 194 8.88 -8.69 -11.14
CA GLU A 194 9.92 -9.72 -11.31
C GLU A 194 11.30 -9.26 -10.79
N GLY A 195 11.73 -8.06 -11.17
CA GLY A 195 13.01 -7.50 -10.70
C GLY A 195 13.11 -7.35 -9.18
N VAL A 196 11.99 -7.09 -8.49
CA VAL A 196 11.98 -7.02 -7.02
C VAL A 196 12.12 -8.43 -6.42
N THR A 197 11.38 -9.41 -6.95
CA THR A 197 11.50 -10.80 -6.50
C THR A 197 12.93 -11.33 -6.62
N ASP A 198 13.59 -11.06 -7.74
CA ASP A 198 14.96 -11.51 -7.97
C ASP A 198 15.94 -10.88 -6.98
N ALA A 199 15.86 -9.55 -6.78
CA ALA A 199 16.69 -8.86 -5.80
C ALA A 199 16.48 -9.39 -4.37
N VAL A 200 15.24 -9.69 -3.98
CA VAL A 200 14.92 -10.27 -2.66
C VAL A 200 15.51 -11.69 -2.51
N ARG A 201 15.46 -12.51 -3.56
CA ARG A 201 16.03 -13.88 -3.55
C ARG A 201 17.55 -13.88 -3.46
N GLU A 202 18.20 -12.93 -4.10
CA GLU A 202 19.66 -12.81 -4.12
C GLU A 202 20.22 -12.22 -2.82
N HIS A 203 19.39 -11.49 -2.06
CA HIS A 203 19.82 -10.83 -0.84
C HIS A 203 20.13 -11.84 0.28
N ALA A 204 21.41 -11.90 0.69
CA ALA A 204 21.93 -12.93 1.59
C ALA A 204 21.39 -12.83 3.03
N ASN A 205 21.00 -11.63 3.49
CA ASN A 205 20.55 -11.40 4.86
C ASN A 205 19.08 -10.92 4.90
N THR A 206 18.17 -11.84 4.65
CA THR A 206 16.73 -11.58 4.59
C THR A 206 16.01 -12.18 5.79
N VAL A 207 15.26 -11.35 6.51
CA VAL A 207 14.48 -11.72 7.69
C VAL A 207 13.00 -11.48 7.40
N ALA A 208 12.17 -12.51 7.56
CA ALA A 208 10.72 -12.37 7.50
C ALA A 208 10.12 -12.41 8.91
N VAL A 209 9.26 -11.44 9.22
CA VAL A 209 8.51 -11.41 10.49
C VAL A 209 7.11 -11.93 10.20
N SER A 210 6.68 -12.97 10.92
CA SER A 210 5.34 -13.55 10.72
C SER A 210 4.23 -12.52 10.99
N PRO A 211 3.21 -12.42 10.12
CA PRO A 211 2.01 -11.62 10.39
C PRO A 211 1.03 -12.31 11.34
N LEU A 212 1.26 -13.59 11.69
CA LEU A 212 0.39 -14.40 12.53
C LEU A 212 0.79 -14.29 14.01
N PHE A 213 -0.18 -13.98 14.86
CA PHE A 213 -0.03 -13.90 16.31
C PHE A 213 -0.79 -15.07 16.93
N GLY A 214 -0.06 -16.09 17.41
CA GLY A 214 -0.67 -17.33 17.91
C GLY A 214 -1.32 -18.18 16.82
N GLY A 215 -0.90 -18.03 15.55
CA GLY A 215 -1.46 -18.76 14.41
C GLY A 215 -2.64 -18.07 13.71
N ALA A 216 -3.05 -16.88 14.17
CA ALA A 216 -4.12 -16.10 13.55
C ALA A 216 -3.63 -14.71 13.10
N PRO A 217 -4.14 -14.16 11.98
CA PRO A 217 -3.86 -12.78 11.61
C PRO A 217 -4.42 -11.79 12.65
N LEU A 218 -3.69 -10.70 12.91
CA LEU A 218 -4.08 -9.69 13.90
C LEU A 218 -5.38 -8.95 13.58
N LYS A 219 -5.63 -8.63 12.30
CA LYS A 219 -6.75 -7.79 11.83
C LYS A 219 -7.12 -8.08 10.36
N GLY A 220 -8.37 -7.78 10.01
CA GLY A 220 -8.86 -7.72 8.62
C GLY A 220 -9.18 -9.09 7.97
N PRO A 221 -9.56 -9.11 6.69
CA PRO A 221 -9.89 -10.33 5.93
C PRO A 221 -8.68 -11.19 5.60
N ALA A 222 -7.53 -10.91 6.21
CA ALA A 222 -6.28 -11.59 5.93
C ALA A 222 -6.42 -13.12 6.05
N ASP A 223 -7.17 -13.55 7.05
CA ASP A 223 -7.44 -14.95 7.33
C ASP A 223 -8.27 -15.64 6.22
N ALA A 224 -9.29 -14.96 5.68
CA ALA A 224 -10.11 -15.49 4.60
C ALA A 224 -9.33 -15.55 3.28
N VAL A 225 -8.59 -14.49 2.95
CA VAL A 225 -7.76 -14.44 1.72
C VAL A 225 -6.64 -15.46 1.79
N MET A 226 -5.91 -15.54 2.92
CA MET A 226 -4.82 -16.51 3.11
C MET A 226 -5.34 -17.95 2.96
N ARG A 227 -6.45 -18.30 3.63
CA ARG A 227 -7.08 -19.63 3.44
C ARG A 227 -7.49 -19.89 2.00
N GLY A 228 -8.09 -18.89 1.34
CA GLY A 228 -8.57 -18.99 -0.04
C GLY A 228 -7.45 -19.35 -1.02
N VAL A 229 -6.22 -18.90 -0.76
CA VAL A 229 -5.04 -19.22 -1.57
C VAL A 229 -4.19 -20.37 -0.99
N GLY A 230 -4.72 -21.14 -0.03
CA GLY A 230 -4.08 -22.34 0.50
C GLY A 230 -2.99 -22.09 1.55
N LEU A 231 -2.98 -20.92 2.20
CA LEU A 231 -2.12 -20.63 3.35
C LEU A 231 -2.86 -20.88 4.67
N SER A 232 -2.14 -21.39 5.67
CA SER A 232 -2.64 -21.69 7.03
C SER A 232 -1.68 -21.20 8.10
#